data_AF-A0A969ECY6-F1
#
_entry.id   AF-A0A969ECY6-F1
#
_cell.length_a   1.000
_cell.length_b   1.000
_cell.length_c   1.000
_cell.angle_alpha   90.00
_cell.angle_beta   90.00
_cell.angle_gamma   90.00
#
_symmetry.space_group_name_H-M   'P 1'
#
loop_
_entity.id
_entity.type
_entity.pdbx_description
1 polymer ?
#
loop_
_entity_poly.entity_id
_entity_poly.type
_entity_poly.pdbx_seq_one_letter_code
_entity_poly.pdbx_strand_id
1 'polypeptide(L)'
;MQELLNWHQGVSLRNAKAVKESVRVPVICTGGFQQASFIRNAIEAEFCDAVSMARMLVANNDLPHQFAAGKDISDRPCTYCNKCLLNTIENPLGCYEWVRFPDYDTMIAEVMSVFDPPPFPVATASLSKEPA
;
A
#
# COMPACT_ATOMS: atom_id res chain seq x y z
N MET A 1 -3.18 -17.65 2.11
CA MET A 1 -2.64 -16.58 1.23
C MET A 1 -2.90 -16.88 -0.25
N GLN A 2 -2.55 -18.07 -0.76
CA GLN A 2 -2.72 -18.40 -2.18
C GLN A 2 -4.14 -18.15 -2.73
N GLU A 3 -5.18 -18.56 -2.01
CA GLU A 3 -6.57 -18.33 -2.42
C GLU A 3 -6.91 -16.84 -2.57
N LEU A 4 -6.45 -16.01 -1.62
CA LEU A 4 -6.63 -14.56 -1.67
C LEU A 4 -5.92 -13.94 -2.87
N LEU A 5 -4.71 -14.40 -3.18
CA LEU A 5 -3.97 -13.95 -4.36
C LEU A 5 -4.72 -14.32 -5.64
N ASN A 6 -5.22 -15.55 -5.74
CA ASN A 6 -5.96 -16.02 -6.92
C ASN A 6 -7.26 -15.23 -7.13
N TRP A 7 -7.93 -14.83 -6.06
CA TRP A 7 -9.22 -14.13 -6.14
C TRP A 7 -9.10 -12.62 -6.33
N HIS A 8 -8.13 -11.97 -5.68
CA HIS A 8 -8.10 -10.50 -5.59
C HIS A 8 -7.05 -9.81 -6.45
N GLN A 9 -5.92 -10.47 -6.72
CA GLN A 9 -4.83 -9.83 -7.43
C GLN A 9 -5.10 -9.75 -8.93
N GLY A 10 -4.86 -8.58 -9.53
CA GLY A 10 -5.06 -8.32 -10.94
C GLY A 10 -6.52 -8.16 -11.37
N VAL A 11 -7.45 -7.86 -10.45
CA VAL A 11 -8.90 -7.82 -10.74
C VAL A 11 -9.27 -6.93 -11.94
N SER A 12 -8.52 -5.85 -12.17
CA SER A 12 -8.77 -4.92 -13.27
C SER A 12 -7.93 -5.19 -14.53
N LEU A 13 -7.06 -6.21 -14.54
CA LEU A 13 -6.08 -6.39 -15.63
C LEU A 13 -6.73 -6.53 -17.01
N ARG A 14 -7.83 -7.29 -17.12
CA ARG A 14 -8.53 -7.45 -18.41
C ARG A 14 -9.07 -6.12 -18.93
N ASN A 15 -9.58 -5.28 -18.04
CA ASN A 15 -10.06 -3.94 -18.40
C ASN A 15 -8.89 -3.02 -18.79
N ALA A 16 -7.78 -3.09 -18.05
CA ALA A 16 -6.56 -2.32 -18.37
C ALA A 16 -6.02 -2.69 -19.77
N LYS A 17 -6.02 -3.98 -20.13
CA LYS A 17 -5.62 -4.44 -21.47
C LYS A 17 -6.52 -3.87 -22.56
N ALA A 18 -7.83 -3.92 -22.39
CA ALA A 18 -8.78 -3.37 -23.36
C ALA A 18 -8.58 -1.85 -23.56
N VAL A 19 -8.28 -1.12 -22.48
CA VAL A 19 -7.93 0.31 -22.56
C VAL A 19 -6.61 0.49 -23.29
N LYS A 20 -5.57 -0.26 -22.92
CA LYS A 20 -4.23 -0.18 -23.54
C LYS A 20 -4.24 -0.44 -25.03
N GLU A 21 -5.05 -1.39 -25.50
CA GLU A 21 -5.25 -1.66 -26.93
C GLU A 21 -5.94 -0.50 -27.69
N SER A 22 -6.62 0.39 -26.97
CA SER A 22 -7.41 1.49 -27.54
C SER A 22 -6.71 2.85 -27.49
N VAL A 23 -5.57 2.98 -26.80
CA VAL A 23 -4.90 4.26 -26.55
C VAL A 23 -3.41 4.20 -26.87
N ARG A 24 -2.80 5.35 -27.12
CA ARG A 24 -1.34 5.48 -27.33
C ARG A 24 -0.58 6.01 -26.12
N VAL A 25 -1.30 6.45 -25.09
CA VAL A 25 -0.72 6.95 -23.84
C VAL A 25 -0.49 5.79 -22.86
N PRO A 26 0.48 5.88 -21.93
CA PRO A 26 0.71 4.83 -20.95
C PRO A 26 -0.51 4.56 -20.06
N VAL A 27 -0.77 3.28 -19.77
CA VAL A 27 -1.87 2.81 -18.92
C VAL A 27 -1.33 2.26 -17.60
N ILE A 28 -1.78 2.83 -16.49
CA ILE A 28 -1.45 2.36 -15.13
C ILE A 28 -2.65 1.58 -14.57
N CYS A 29 -2.43 0.32 -14.16
CA CYS A 29 -3.49 -0.54 -13.65
C CYS A 29 -3.52 -0.57 -12.11
N THR A 30 -4.69 -0.37 -11.50
CA THR A 30 -4.95 -0.74 -10.10
C THR A 30 -5.59 -2.12 -10.04
N GLY A 31 -5.20 -2.96 -9.09
CA GLY A 31 -5.70 -4.34 -9.08
C GLY A 31 -5.34 -5.21 -7.89
N GLY A 32 -4.95 -4.66 -6.73
CA GLY A 32 -4.57 -5.53 -5.60
C GLY A 32 -3.26 -6.29 -5.83
N PHE A 33 -2.31 -5.72 -6.58
CA PHE A 33 -1.01 -6.32 -6.88
C PHE A 33 -0.10 -6.50 -5.67
N GLN A 34 0.29 -7.74 -5.39
CA GLN A 34 1.02 -8.16 -4.19
C GLN A 34 2.18 -9.12 -4.46
N GLN A 35 2.21 -9.81 -5.61
CA GLN A 35 3.31 -10.67 -6.04
C GLN A 35 4.15 -10.00 -7.12
N ALA A 36 5.46 -9.89 -6.93
CA ALA A 36 6.38 -9.29 -7.90
C ALA A 36 6.35 -10.02 -9.25
N SER A 37 6.36 -11.35 -9.22
CA SER A 37 6.25 -12.23 -10.40
C SER A 37 4.99 -11.97 -11.20
N PHE A 38 3.84 -11.85 -10.53
CA PHE A 38 2.56 -11.55 -11.17
C PHE A 38 2.55 -10.16 -11.81
N ILE A 39 3.10 -9.15 -11.13
CA ILE A 39 3.23 -7.79 -11.65
C ILE A 39 4.10 -7.78 -12.91
N ARG A 40 5.27 -8.44 -12.84
CA ARG A 40 6.20 -8.56 -13.98
C ARG A 40 5.51 -9.18 -15.19
N ASN A 41 4.85 -10.32 -14.99
CA ASN A 41 4.12 -11.00 -16.06
C ASN A 41 3.02 -10.11 -16.66
N ALA A 42 2.29 -9.34 -15.85
CA ALA A 42 1.25 -8.45 -16.35
C ALA A 42 1.80 -7.30 -17.22
N ILE A 43 2.98 -6.77 -16.87
CA ILE A 43 3.65 -5.71 -17.64
C ILE A 43 4.27 -6.29 -18.91
N GLU A 44 5.02 -7.40 -18.80
CA GLU A 44 5.67 -8.09 -19.93
C GLU A 44 4.66 -8.60 -20.96
N ALA A 45 3.48 -9.05 -20.53
CA ALA A 45 2.39 -9.46 -21.41
C ALA A 45 1.54 -8.27 -21.93
N GLU A 46 2.01 -7.04 -21.75
CA GLU A 46 1.39 -5.80 -22.23
C GLU A 46 -0.07 -5.57 -21.79
N PHE A 47 -0.46 -6.07 -20.61
CA PHE A 47 -1.77 -5.74 -20.03
C PHE A 47 -1.82 -4.30 -19.50
N CYS A 48 -0.68 -3.75 -19.10
CA CYS A 48 -0.52 -2.37 -18.65
C CYS A 48 0.94 -1.93 -18.83
N ASP A 49 1.25 -0.64 -18.64
CA ASP A 49 2.62 -0.09 -18.64
C ASP A 49 3.20 -0.03 -17.24
N ALA A 50 2.35 0.13 -16.23
CA ALA A 50 2.72 0.07 -14.83
C ALA A 50 1.53 -0.38 -13.97
N VAL A 51 1.82 -0.76 -12.73
CA VAL A 51 0.80 -1.03 -11.71
C VAL A 51 0.80 0.07 -10.65
N SER A 52 -0.37 0.43 -10.17
CA SER A 52 -0.54 1.25 -8.97
C SER A 52 -0.90 0.36 -7.78
N MET A 53 -0.36 0.69 -6.61
CA MET A 53 -0.60 -0.03 -5.37
C MET A 53 -1.12 0.93 -4.30
N ALA A 54 -2.17 0.53 -3.58
CA ALA A 54 -2.68 1.30 -2.44
C ALA A 54 -2.58 0.46 -1.17
N ARG A 55 -3.53 -0.45 -0.94
CA ARG A 55 -3.62 -1.28 0.28
C ARG A 55 -2.36 -2.11 0.55
N MET A 56 -1.61 -2.47 -0.49
CA MET A 56 -0.37 -3.24 -0.37
C MET A 56 0.77 -2.38 0.17
N LEU A 57 0.81 -1.09 -0.19
CA LEU A 57 1.75 -0.12 0.39
C LEU A 57 1.33 0.28 1.81
N VAL A 58 0.03 0.42 2.08
CA VAL A 58 -0.48 0.62 3.45
C VAL A 58 -0.09 -0.54 4.37
N ALA A 59 -0.09 -1.77 3.85
CA ALA A 59 0.35 -2.94 4.58
C ALA A 59 1.88 -3.02 4.71
N ASN A 60 2.62 -2.70 3.65
CA ASN A 60 4.07 -2.86 3.57
C ASN A 60 4.66 -1.65 2.82
N ASN A 61 5.09 -0.63 3.55
CA ASN A 61 5.48 0.66 2.97
C ASN A 61 6.71 0.54 2.03
N ASP A 62 7.58 -0.44 2.32
CA ASP A 62 8.81 -0.75 1.58
C ASP A 62 8.63 -1.85 0.53
N LEU A 63 7.39 -2.27 0.22
CA LEU A 63 7.12 -3.38 -0.70
C LEU A 63 7.87 -3.30 -2.04
N PRO A 64 7.99 -2.13 -2.72
CA PRO A 64 8.78 -2.04 -3.94
C PRO A 64 10.28 -2.33 -3.72
N HIS A 65 10.84 -1.94 -2.57
CA HIS A 65 12.23 -2.26 -2.22
C HIS A 65 12.39 -3.77 -1.94
N GLN A 66 11.41 -4.40 -1.30
CA GLN A 66 11.40 -5.86 -1.12
C GLN A 66 11.41 -6.57 -2.47
N PHE A 67 10.59 -6.12 -3.43
CA PHE A 67 10.58 -6.67 -4.79
C PHE A 67 11.93 -6.47 -5.50
N ALA A 68 12.53 -5.28 -5.37
CA ALA A 68 13.86 -4.99 -5.91
C ALA A 68 14.96 -5.89 -5.31
N ALA A 69 14.80 -6.27 -4.03
CA ALA A 69 15.69 -7.22 -3.34
C ALA A 69 15.43 -8.70 -3.72
N GLY A 70 14.54 -8.97 -4.67
CA GLY A 70 14.24 -10.33 -5.16
C GLY A 70 13.17 -11.07 -4.37
N LYS A 71 12.51 -10.41 -3.40
CA LYS A 71 11.42 -11.03 -2.64
C LYS A 71 10.11 -10.97 -3.42
N ASP A 72 9.49 -12.12 -3.65
CA ASP A 72 8.27 -12.17 -4.48
C ASP A 72 7.02 -11.69 -3.74
N ILE A 73 6.95 -11.93 -2.42
CA ILE A 73 5.84 -11.58 -1.55
C ILE A 73 6.37 -11.15 -0.17
N SER A 74 5.76 -10.15 0.46
CA SER A 74 6.09 -9.77 1.85
C SER A 74 5.81 -10.91 2.83
N ASP A 75 6.54 -10.97 3.95
CA ASP A 75 6.28 -11.94 5.04
C ASP A 75 4.93 -11.69 5.71
N ARG A 76 4.45 -10.43 5.65
CA ARG A 76 3.18 -9.98 6.25
C ARG A 76 2.28 -9.38 5.17
N PRO A 77 1.82 -10.19 4.21
CA PRO A 77 1.03 -9.70 3.08
C PRO A 77 -0.30 -9.05 3.54
N CYS A 78 -0.80 -8.09 2.77
CA CYS A 78 -2.15 -7.58 2.84
C CYS A 78 -3.17 -8.73 2.66
N THR A 79 -4.18 -8.77 3.52
CA THR A 79 -5.25 -9.79 3.51
C THR A 79 -6.45 -9.42 2.65
N TYR A 80 -6.40 -8.28 1.95
CA TYR A 80 -7.52 -7.72 1.16
C TYR A 80 -8.80 -7.41 1.95
N CYS A 81 -8.73 -7.32 3.27
CA CYS A 81 -9.90 -7.19 4.16
C CYS A 81 -10.64 -5.83 4.09
N ASN A 82 -10.09 -4.82 3.42
CA ASN A 82 -10.60 -3.44 3.38
C ASN A 82 -10.73 -2.71 4.73
N LYS A 83 -10.19 -3.27 5.83
CA LYS A 83 -10.21 -2.59 7.14
C LYS A 83 -9.51 -1.22 7.11
N CYS A 84 -8.44 -1.07 6.33
CA CYS A 84 -7.79 0.23 6.12
C CYS A 84 -8.71 1.27 5.46
N LEU A 85 -9.52 0.87 4.47
CA LEU A 85 -10.47 1.75 3.80
C LEU A 85 -11.60 2.18 4.74
N LEU A 86 -12.11 1.28 5.57
CA LEU A 86 -13.17 1.61 6.52
C LEU A 86 -12.66 2.50 7.66
N ASN A 87 -11.42 2.27 8.12
CA ASN A 87 -10.86 3.04 9.22
C ASN A 87 -10.45 4.45 8.80
N THR A 88 -9.97 4.68 7.58
CA THR A 88 -9.43 5.99 7.17
C THR A 88 -10.43 7.16 7.23
N ILE A 89 -11.71 6.86 7.45
CA ILE A 89 -12.79 7.85 7.59
C ILE A 89 -12.69 8.55 8.97
N GLU A 90 -12.39 7.79 10.02
CA GLU A 90 -12.42 8.28 11.41
C GLU A 90 -11.08 8.10 12.14
N ASN A 91 -10.22 7.21 11.65
CA ASN A 91 -8.96 6.83 12.26
C ASN A 91 -7.79 7.11 11.29
N PRO A 92 -6.55 7.23 11.80
CA PRO A 92 -5.38 7.48 10.96
C PRO A 92 -5.21 6.42 9.87
N LEU A 93 -4.67 6.82 8.71
CA LEU A 93 -4.41 5.88 7.62
C LEU A 93 -3.38 4.83 8.08
N GLY A 94 -3.77 3.56 8.04
CA GLY A 94 -2.89 2.45 8.39
C GLY A 94 -3.55 1.09 8.17
N CYS A 95 -2.82 0.02 8.50
CA CYS A 95 -3.35 -1.34 8.39
C CYS A 95 -3.96 -1.80 9.72
N TYR A 96 -5.28 -2.00 9.73
CA TYR A 96 -6.03 -2.44 10.91
C TYR A 96 -6.32 -3.96 10.91
N GLU A 97 -5.47 -4.74 10.24
CA GLU A 97 -5.60 -6.20 10.24
C GLU A 97 -4.73 -6.80 11.34
N TRP A 98 -5.33 -7.02 12.51
CA TRP A 98 -4.63 -7.47 13.72
C TRP A 98 -3.81 -8.76 13.52
N VAL A 99 -4.25 -9.69 12.67
CA VAL A 99 -3.50 -10.94 12.41
C VAL A 99 -2.17 -10.71 11.69
N ARG A 100 -1.91 -9.51 11.16
CA ARG A 100 -0.60 -9.13 10.58
C ARG A 100 0.40 -8.66 11.62
N PHE A 101 0.00 -8.53 12.88
CA PHE A 101 0.81 -7.97 13.95
C PHE A 101 0.94 -8.99 15.10
N PRO A 102 2.05 -8.95 15.86
CA PRO A 102 2.20 -9.80 17.03
C PRO A 102 1.15 -9.48 18.11
N ASP A 103 0.77 -8.21 18.22
CA ASP A 103 -0.19 -7.69 19.18
C ASP A 103 -0.85 -6.39 18.68
N TYR A 104 -1.89 -5.96 19.39
CA TYR A 104 -2.67 -4.77 19.06
C TYR A 104 -1.85 -3.48 19.20
N ASP A 105 -1.00 -3.38 20.21
CA ASP A 105 -0.23 -2.16 20.48
C ASP A 105 0.79 -1.90 19.37
N THR A 106 1.44 -2.95 18.85
CA THR A 106 2.33 -2.88 17.69
C THR A 106 1.60 -2.42 16.43
N MET A 107 0.37 -2.90 16.22
CA MET A 107 -0.47 -2.45 15.10
C MET A 107 -0.78 -0.95 15.22
N ILE A 108 -1.21 -0.50 16.40
CA ILE A 108 -1.53 0.91 16.64
C ILE A 108 -0.27 1.78 16.52
N ALA A 109 0.89 1.33 17.00
CA ALA A 109 2.14 2.05 16.83
C ALA A 109 2.50 2.24 15.34
N GLU A 110 2.35 1.20 14.51
CA GLU A 110 2.56 1.30 13.05
C GLU A 110 1.53 2.23 12.39
N VAL A 111 0.25 2.17 12.78
CA VAL A 111 -0.80 3.07 12.30
C VAL A 111 -0.49 4.53 12.62
N MET A 112 -0.05 4.82 13.85
CA MET A 112 0.23 6.19 14.31
C MET A 112 1.49 6.78 13.68
N SER A 113 2.36 5.95 13.08
CA SER A 113 3.56 6.41 12.37
C SER A 113 3.25 7.34 11.19
N VAL A 114 2.01 7.34 10.68
CA VAL A 114 1.58 8.28 9.62
C VAL A 114 1.70 9.76 10.02
N PHE A 115 1.77 10.05 11.32
CA PHE A 115 1.99 11.41 11.84
C PHE A 115 3.47 11.76 12.05
N ASP A 116 4.41 10.88 11.70
CA ASP A 116 5.85 11.10 11.85
C ASP A 116 6.57 11.00 10.49
N PRO A 117 7.32 12.03 10.05
CA PRO A 117 7.41 13.35 10.67
C PRO A 117 6.07 14.10 10.60
N PRO A 118 5.79 14.99 11.57
CA PRO A 118 4.56 15.77 11.55
C PRO A 118 4.50 16.63 10.26
N PRO A 119 3.34 16.70 9.60
CA PRO A 119 3.18 17.42 8.33
C PRO A 119 3.46 18.93 8.47
N PHE A 120 3.29 19.46 9.68
CA PHE A 120 3.66 20.81 10.05
C PHE A 120 4.65 20.72 11.22
N PRO A 121 5.93 21.08 11.00
CA PRO A 121 6.89 21.14 12.08
C PRO A 121 6.36 22.10 13.16
N VAL A 122 6.28 21.63 14.41
CA VAL A 122 6.02 22.54 15.53
C VAL A 122 7.25 23.43 15.62
N ALA A 123 7.12 24.69 15.19
CA ALA A 123 8.12 25.69 15.50
C ALA A 123 8.32 25.66 17.01
N THR A 124 9.51 25.33 17.48
CA THR A 124 9.89 25.46 18.88
C THR A 124 9.91 26.94 19.20
N ALA A 125 8.74 27.53 19.42
CA ALA A 125 8.64 28.83 20.03
C ALA A 125 9.24 28.67 21.42
N SER A 126 10.48 29.10 21.59
CA SER A 126 11.05 29.35 22.89
C SER A 126 10.15 30.40 23.53
N LEU A 127 9.23 29.95 24.38
CA LEU A 127 8.51 30.82 25.29
C LEU A 127 9.54 31.34 26.29
N SER A 128 10.30 32.37 25.88
CA SER A 128 10.99 33.23 26.82
C SER A 128 9.90 33.97 27.57
N LYS A 129 9.54 33.45 28.76
CA LYS A 129 8.80 34.26 29.72
C LYS A 129 9.68 35.45 30.07
N GLU A 130 9.33 36.63 29.58
CA GLU A 130 9.85 37.86 30.18
C GLU A 130 9.29 37.96 31.61
N PRO A 131 10.15 38.15 32.63
CA PRO A 131 9.67 38.37 33.99
C PRO A 131 8.95 39.71 34.09
N ALA A 132 7.84 39.69 34.84
CA ALA A 132 6.98 40.83 35.15
C ALA A 132 7.68 41.91 35.99
#